data_AF-A0A964J2A8-F1
#
_entry.id   AF-A0A964J2A8-F1
#
_cell.length_a   1.000
_cell.length_b   1.000
_cell.length_c   1.000
_cell.angle_alpha   90.00
_cell.angle_beta   90.00
_cell.angle_gamma   90.00
#
_symmetry.space_group_name_H-M   'P 1'
#
loop_
_entity.id
_entity.type
_entity.pdbx_description
1 polymer ?
#
loop_
_entity_poly.entity_id
_entity_poly.type
_entity_poly.pdbx_seq_one_letter_code
_entity_poly.pdbx_strand_id
1 'polypeptide(L)'
;MSGVDPGLRAHLRIGEPSNESFVDAAFGLVLRRPPEAEAREIALARLADGTLSRAALLRDLVGSPEFDRVRQLDDVIAFARGARERGERPRHLQAPPETDERLVEIPWVLSRLRSGRVLEVGYAFAEPAYLAGLVEAAPGELVGVDLAHAEVPGFETVTADARDLPFVDASIDQILLVSTLEHIGADNELYGSDTERDESGRFAALRELRRVLRPDGSLLVTVPLGEPGDHGWFRQDDI
;
A
#
# COMPACT_ATOMS: atom_id res chain seq x y z
N MET A 1 16.19 -28.90 39.74
CA MET A 1 15.83 -27.47 39.87
C MET A 1 14.53 -27.27 39.13
N SER A 2 13.42 -27.09 39.84
CA SER A 2 12.15 -26.75 39.19
C SER A 2 12.25 -25.32 38.67
N GLY A 3 12.16 -25.13 37.36
CA GLY A 3 12.17 -23.80 36.75
C GLY A 3 10.93 -23.01 37.16
N VAL A 4 11.05 -21.68 37.24
CA VAL A 4 9.89 -20.79 37.43
C VAL A 4 8.84 -21.09 36.36
N ASP A 5 7.58 -21.18 36.80
CA ASP A 5 6.42 -21.39 35.93
C ASP A 5 6.41 -20.40 34.74
N PRO A 6 6.27 -20.88 33.48
CA PRO A 6 6.29 -20.00 32.31
C PRO A 6 5.19 -18.94 32.31
N GLY A 7 4.00 -19.26 32.85
CA GLY A 7 2.89 -18.32 32.96
C GLY A 7 3.21 -17.20 33.95
N LEU A 8 3.70 -17.54 35.14
CA LEU A 8 4.18 -16.57 36.12
C LEU A 8 5.30 -15.69 35.54
N ARG A 9 6.26 -16.30 34.83
CA ARG A 9 7.33 -15.54 34.16
C ARG A 9 6.74 -14.53 33.18
N ALA A 10 5.79 -14.92 32.34
CA ALA A 10 5.15 -14.01 31.39
C ALA A 10 4.44 -12.83 32.08
N HIS A 11 3.73 -13.08 33.19
CA HIS A 11 3.04 -12.01 33.93
C HIS A 11 4.02 -11.03 34.58
N LEU A 12 5.15 -11.51 35.09
CA LEU A 12 6.20 -10.65 35.66
C LEU A 12 6.88 -9.78 34.59
N ARG A 13 6.97 -10.26 33.34
CA ARG A 13 7.55 -9.51 32.21
C ARG A 13 6.69 -8.36 31.71
N ILE A 14 5.40 -8.32 32.06
CA ILE A 14 4.48 -7.28 31.55
C ILE A 14 4.99 -5.88 31.89
N GLY A 15 5.69 -5.70 33.02
CA GLY A 15 6.27 -4.43 33.44
C GLY A 15 7.69 -4.13 32.92
N GLU A 16 8.32 -5.03 32.14
CA GLU A 16 9.71 -4.84 31.67
C GLU A 16 9.87 -3.65 30.71
N PRO A 17 9.04 -3.49 29.64
CA PRO A 17 9.11 -2.29 28.81
C PRO A 17 8.56 -1.07 29.57
N SER A 18 9.09 0.13 29.30
CA SER A 18 8.47 1.37 29.77
C SER A 18 7.07 1.57 29.16
N ASN A 19 6.23 2.42 29.75
CA ASN A 19 4.91 2.68 29.18
C ASN A 19 5.03 3.35 27.80
N GLU A 20 6.00 4.24 27.61
CA GLU A 20 6.33 4.87 26.34
C GLU A 20 6.68 3.82 25.28
N SER A 21 7.65 2.96 25.58
CA SER A 21 8.08 1.91 24.64
C SER A 21 6.92 0.96 24.31
N PHE A 22 6.09 0.63 25.30
CA PHE A 22 4.93 -0.22 25.10
C PHE A 22 3.87 0.43 24.20
N VAL A 23 3.51 1.70 24.45
CA VAL A 23 2.50 2.42 23.66
C VAL A 23 2.96 2.55 22.22
N ASP A 24 4.20 2.99 22.00
CA ASP A 24 4.74 3.17 20.65
C ASP A 24 4.79 1.84 19.88
N ALA A 25 5.20 0.75 20.55
CA ALA A 25 5.19 -0.59 19.95
C ALA A 25 3.77 -1.11 19.70
N ALA A 26 2.81 -0.86 20.60
CA ALA A 26 1.44 -1.32 20.44
C ALA A 26 0.77 -0.67 19.21
N PHE A 27 0.91 0.65 19.05
CA PHE A 27 0.41 1.34 17.87
C PHE A 27 1.12 0.88 16.59
N GLY A 28 2.44 0.74 16.60
CA GLY A 28 3.19 0.26 15.43
C GLY A 28 2.83 -1.17 15.03
N LEU A 29 2.63 -2.07 16.00
CA LEU A 29 2.30 -3.47 15.73
C LEU A 29 0.85 -3.68 15.33
N VAL A 30 -0.08 -2.97 15.97
CA VAL A 30 -1.53 -3.14 15.74
C VAL A 30 -1.98 -2.28 14.58
N LEU A 31 -1.65 -1.00 14.57
CA LEU A 31 -2.18 -0.02 13.60
C LEU A 31 -1.19 0.35 12.48
N ARG A 32 0.03 -0.24 12.47
CA ARG A 32 1.07 0.02 11.44
C ARG A 32 1.54 1.47 11.35
N ARG A 33 1.40 2.25 12.42
CA ARG A 33 1.82 3.65 12.48
C ARG A 33 2.25 4.07 13.89
N PRO A 34 2.99 5.18 14.04
CA PRO A 34 3.17 5.79 15.34
C PRO A 34 1.82 6.32 15.90
N PRO A 35 1.67 6.38 17.23
CA PRO A 35 0.53 7.05 17.83
C PRO A 35 0.55 8.55 17.53
N GLU A 36 -0.62 9.14 17.34
CA GLU A 36 -0.77 10.60 17.34
C GLU A 36 -0.40 11.17 18.71
N ALA A 37 0.10 12.42 18.73
CA ALA A 37 0.60 13.04 19.95
C ALA A 37 -0.42 13.05 21.10
N GLU A 38 -1.67 13.41 20.81
CA GLU A 38 -2.75 13.45 21.80
C GLU A 38 -3.13 12.04 22.28
N ALA A 39 -3.34 11.09 21.36
CA ALA A 39 -3.64 9.70 21.70
C ALA A 39 -2.54 9.07 22.55
N ARG A 40 -1.28 9.38 22.24
CA ARG A 40 -0.10 8.94 23.00
C ARG A 40 -0.10 9.51 24.42
N GLU A 41 -0.34 10.82 24.57
CA GLU A 41 -0.38 11.49 25.87
C GLU A 41 -1.50 10.90 26.77
N ILE A 42 -2.70 10.74 26.22
CA ILE A 42 -3.84 10.15 26.92
C ILE A 42 -3.54 8.72 27.37
N ALA A 43 -3.00 7.88 26.48
CA ALA A 43 -2.66 6.50 26.81
C ALA A 43 -1.62 6.42 27.94
N LEU A 44 -0.57 7.26 27.89
CA LEU A 44 0.48 7.29 28.91
C LEU A 44 -0.03 7.77 30.26
N ALA A 45 -0.83 8.83 30.29
CA ALA A 45 -1.43 9.34 31.52
C ALA A 45 -2.30 8.27 32.20
N ARG A 46 -3.13 7.58 31.43
CA ARG A 46 -4.04 6.54 31.94
C ARG A 46 -3.31 5.25 32.35
N LEU A 47 -2.19 4.92 31.70
CA LEU A 47 -1.33 3.83 32.14
C LEU A 47 -0.60 4.18 33.44
N ALA A 48 -0.20 5.43 33.62
CA ALA A 48 0.51 5.90 34.80
C ALA A 48 -0.41 5.99 36.04
N ASP A 49 -1.65 6.43 35.87
CA ASP A 49 -2.64 6.52 36.97
C ASP A 49 -3.39 5.20 37.25
N GLY A 50 -3.19 4.19 36.40
CA GLY A 50 -3.78 2.86 36.54
C GLY A 50 -5.23 2.74 36.08
N THR A 51 -5.80 3.77 35.44
CA THR A 51 -7.16 3.73 34.85
C THR A 51 -7.21 3.00 33.51
N LEU A 52 -6.04 2.63 32.97
CA LEU A 52 -5.89 1.78 31.78
C LEU A 52 -4.80 0.74 32.03
N SER A 53 -5.05 -0.51 31.66
CA SER A 53 -4.03 -1.56 31.64
C SER A 53 -3.46 -1.73 30.23
N ARG A 54 -2.26 -2.31 30.11
CA ARG A 54 -1.66 -2.66 28.82
C ARG A 54 -2.57 -3.55 27.96
N ALA A 55 -3.24 -4.52 28.59
CA ALA A 55 -4.19 -5.40 27.91
C ALA A 55 -5.45 -4.65 27.44
N ALA A 56 -5.93 -3.68 28.24
CA ALA A 56 -7.06 -2.85 27.85
C ALA A 56 -6.71 -1.94 26.67
N LEU A 57 -5.52 -1.33 26.66
CA LEU A 57 -5.05 -0.54 25.51
C LEU A 57 -5.01 -1.40 24.24
N LEU A 58 -4.42 -2.60 24.30
CA LEU A 58 -4.37 -3.50 23.14
C LEU A 58 -5.77 -3.87 22.66
N ARG A 59 -6.69 -4.17 23.58
CA ARG A 59 -8.09 -4.45 23.24
C ARG A 59 -8.73 -3.26 22.52
N ASP A 60 -8.53 -2.04 23.00
CA ASP A 60 -9.11 -0.84 22.42
C ASP A 60 -8.56 -0.60 21.00
N LEU A 61 -7.24 -0.79 20.79
CA LEU A 61 -6.61 -0.68 19.47
C LEU A 61 -7.10 -1.78 18.51
N VAL A 62 -7.10 -3.04 18.93
CA VAL A 62 -7.55 -4.19 18.12
C VAL A 62 -9.05 -4.13 17.83
N GLY A 63 -9.85 -3.53 18.72
CA GLY A 63 -11.29 -3.33 18.51
C GLY A 63 -11.64 -2.10 17.68
N SER A 64 -10.64 -1.38 17.15
CA SER A 64 -10.87 -0.15 16.40
C SER A 64 -11.17 -0.42 14.91
N PRO A 65 -11.96 0.45 14.25
CA PRO A 65 -12.15 0.38 12.79
C PRO A 65 -10.85 0.48 11.99
N GLU A 66 -9.86 1.19 12.54
CA GLU A 66 -8.53 1.31 11.94
C GLU A 66 -7.82 -0.06 11.89
N PHE A 67 -7.88 -0.84 12.97
CA PHE A 67 -7.35 -2.19 12.97
C PHE A 67 -8.09 -3.12 12.01
N ASP A 68 -9.40 -2.96 11.87
CA ASP A 68 -10.17 -3.72 10.87
C ASP A 68 -9.65 -3.49 9.46
N ARG A 69 -9.27 -2.24 9.11
CA ARG A 69 -8.64 -1.93 7.82
C ARG A 69 -7.27 -2.60 7.67
N VAL A 70 -6.41 -2.53 8.70
CA VAL A 70 -5.11 -3.23 8.71
C VAL A 70 -5.30 -4.72 8.47
N ARG A 71 -6.23 -5.36 9.20
CA ARG A 71 -6.52 -6.79 9.06
C ARG A 71 -7.01 -7.13 7.65
N GLN A 72 -7.92 -6.33 7.08
CA GLN A 72 -8.43 -6.55 5.73
C GLN A 72 -7.31 -6.50 4.68
N LEU A 73 -6.37 -5.54 4.81
CA LEU A 73 -5.22 -5.42 3.93
C LEU A 73 -4.26 -6.61 4.09
N ASP A 74 -3.93 -6.99 5.34
CA ASP A 74 -3.09 -8.15 5.64
C ASP A 74 -3.71 -9.45 5.05
N ASP A 75 -5.03 -9.63 5.16
CA ASP A 75 -5.75 -10.80 4.64
C ASP A 75 -5.68 -10.88 3.11
N VAL A 76 -5.87 -9.77 2.39
CA VAL A 76 -5.82 -9.79 0.91
C VAL A 76 -4.40 -9.97 0.38
N ILE A 77 -3.39 -9.44 1.08
CA ILE A 77 -1.97 -9.66 0.75
C ILE A 77 -1.61 -11.14 0.96
N ALA A 78 -2.02 -11.72 2.08
CA ALA A 78 -1.80 -13.14 2.37
C ALA A 78 -2.50 -14.04 1.33
N PHE A 79 -3.74 -13.72 0.97
CA PHE A 79 -4.47 -14.39 -0.10
C PHE A 79 -3.71 -14.32 -1.43
N ALA A 80 -3.22 -13.14 -1.82
CA ALA A 80 -2.52 -12.94 -3.07
C ALA A 80 -1.20 -13.71 -3.14
N ARG A 81 -0.45 -13.74 -2.01
CA ARG A 81 0.76 -14.55 -1.87
C ARG A 81 0.46 -16.02 -2.10
N GLY A 82 -0.54 -16.56 -1.41
CA GLY A 82 -0.95 -17.96 -1.57
C GLY A 82 -1.43 -18.27 -3.00
N ALA A 83 -2.19 -17.37 -3.63
CA ALA A 83 -2.61 -17.54 -5.02
C ALA A 83 -1.41 -17.59 -5.98
N ARG A 84 -0.44 -16.70 -5.80
CA ARG A 84 0.79 -16.67 -6.60
C ARG A 84 1.60 -17.95 -6.45
N GLU A 85 1.76 -18.46 -5.22
CA GLU A 85 2.44 -19.73 -4.95
C GLU A 85 1.78 -20.92 -5.64
N ARG A 86 0.45 -20.90 -5.80
CA ARG A 86 -0.31 -21.92 -6.52
C ARG A 86 -0.40 -21.68 -8.04
N GLY A 87 0.17 -20.58 -8.54
CA GLY A 87 0.06 -20.18 -9.96
C GLY A 87 -1.36 -19.76 -10.36
N GLU A 88 -2.19 -19.39 -9.38
CA GLU A 88 -3.57 -18.95 -9.60
C GLU A 88 -3.62 -17.47 -9.97
N ARG A 89 -4.59 -17.11 -10.81
CA ARG A 89 -4.91 -15.72 -11.14
C ARG A 89 -6.36 -15.43 -10.78
N PRO A 90 -6.66 -15.10 -9.51
CA PRO A 90 -8.02 -14.89 -9.01
C PRO A 90 -8.78 -13.89 -9.87
N ARG A 91 -10.01 -14.24 -10.25
CA ARG A 91 -10.94 -13.40 -11.03
C ARG A 91 -12.18 -13.13 -10.17
N HIS A 92 -12.93 -12.08 -10.51
CA HIS A 92 -14.17 -11.72 -9.81
C HIS A 92 -13.96 -11.49 -8.30
N LEU A 93 -12.85 -10.83 -7.95
CA LEU A 93 -12.61 -10.40 -6.58
C LEU A 93 -13.67 -9.37 -6.19
N GLN A 94 -14.14 -9.46 -4.95
CA GLN A 94 -15.15 -8.58 -4.38
C GLN A 94 -14.68 -8.14 -3.00
N ALA A 95 -14.95 -6.88 -2.67
CA ALA A 95 -14.76 -6.34 -1.35
C ALA A 95 -16.11 -6.13 -0.66
N PRO A 96 -16.17 -6.13 0.68
CA PRO A 96 -17.40 -5.78 1.40
C PRO A 96 -17.92 -4.39 0.97
N PRO A 97 -19.24 -4.14 1.09
CA PRO A 97 -19.78 -2.80 0.87
C PRO A 97 -19.07 -1.76 1.74
N GLU A 98 -18.97 -0.52 1.25
CA GLU A 98 -18.37 0.61 1.97
C GLU A 98 -16.88 0.41 2.34
N THR A 99 -16.22 -0.54 1.68
CA THR A 99 -14.76 -0.68 1.73
C THR A 99 -14.13 -0.11 0.47
N ASP A 100 -12.87 0.25 0.61
CA ASP A 100 -12.08 0.86 -0.43
C ASP A 100 -11.60 -0.20 -1.46
N GLU A 101 -11.38 0.27 -2.70
CA GLU A 101 -11.02 -0.50 -3.88
C GLU A 101 -9.72 -1.31 -3.74
N ARG A 102 -8.82 -0.94 -2.83
CA ARG A 102 -7.56 -1.63 -2.59
C ARG A 102 -7.76 -3.08 -2.16
N LEU A 103 -8.90 -3.41 -1.54
CA LEU A 103 -9.24 -4.80 -1.20
C LEU A 103 -9.51 -5.67 -2.44
N VAL A 104 -9.70 -5.07 -3.61
CA VAL A 104 -9.79 -5.75 -4.92
C VAL A 104 -8.49 -5.63 -5.68
N GLU A 105 -7.93 -4.41 -5.78
CA GLU A 105 -6.76 -4.14 -6.62
C GLU A 105 -5.49 -4.82 -6.10
N ILE A 106 -5.18 -4.68 -4.80
CA ILE A 106 -3.97 -5.25 -4.19
C ILE A 106 -3.89 -6.76 -4.43
N PRO A 107 -4.90 -7.57 -4.07
CA PRO A 107 -4.81 -9.00 -4.32
C PRO A 107 -4.80 -9.37 -5.79
N TRP A 108 -5.46 -8.58 -6.65
CA TRP A 108 -5.44 -8.80 -8.09
C TRP A 108 -4.04 -8.60 -8.68
N VAL A 109 -3.35 -7.52 -8.31
CA VAL A 109 -2.01 -7.18 -8.77
C VAL A 109 -0.98 -8.14 -8.18
N LEU A 110 -0.93 -8.30 -6.86
CA LEU A 110 0.09 -9.10 -6.19
C LEU A 110 0.05 -10.58 -6.60
N SER A 111 -1.13 -11.12 -6.93
CA SER A 111 -1.26 -12.49 -7.43
C SER A 111 -0.76 -12.69 -8.87
N ARG A 112 -0.48 -11.60 -9.60
CA ARG A 112 -0.07 -11.59 -11.02
C ARG A 112 1.35 -11.11 -11.25
N LEU A 113 2.09 -10.83 -10.19
CA LEU A 113 3.49 -10.45 -10.29
C LEU A 113 4.30 -11.53 -11.00
N ARG A 114 5.17 -11.08 -11.90
CA ARG A 114 6.14 -11.90 -12.63
C ARG A 114 7.53 -11.52 -12.14
N SER A 115 8.46 -12.47 -12.24
CA SER A 115 9.89 -12.18 -12.06
C SER A 115 10.41 -11.29 -13.20
N GLY A 116 11.51 -10.58 -12.95
CA GLY A 116 12.08 -9.60 -13.85
C GLY A 116 11.83 -8.16 -13.39
N ARG A 117 12.23 -7.17 -14.19
CA ARG A 117 12.14 -5.76 -13.81
C ARG A 117 10.68 -5.30 -13.82
N VAL A 118 10.16 -4.90 -12.66
CA VAL A 118 8.78 -4.44 -12.46
C VAL A 118 8.75 -2.94 -12.24
N LEU A 119 8.01 -2.21 -13.08
CA LEU A 119 7.79 -0.77 -12.95
C LEU A 119 6.43 -0.49 -12.29
N GLU A 120 6.44 0.14 -11.12
CA GLU A 120 5.27 0.74 -10.47
C GLU A 120 5.16 2.21 -10.87
N VAL A 121 4.05 2.59 -11.49
CA VAL A 121 3.77 3.97 -11.90
C VAL A 121 2.80 4.60 -10.90
N GLY A 122 3.14 5.77 -10.36
CA GLY A 122 2.29 6.46 -9.36
C GLY A 122 2.56 6.01 -7.91
N TYR A 123 3.78 5.58 -7.61
CA TYR A 123 4.09 4.90 -6.33
C TYR A 123 4.13 5.82 -5.10
N ALA A 124 4.33 7.14 -5.27
CA ALA A 124 4.77 8.00 -4.17
C ALA A 124 3.71 8.16 -3.06
N PHE A 125 2.43 8.05 -3.42
CA PHE A 125 1.29 8.14 -2.51
C PHE A 125 0.50 6.83 -2.40
N ALA A 126 1.06 5.73 -2.92
CA ALA A 126 0.40 4.43 -2.88
C ALA A 126 0.22 3.92 -1.44
N GLU A 127 -0.81 3.10 -1.23
CA GLU A 127 -1.11 2.44 0.05
C GLU A 127 0.15 1.73 0.60
N PRO A 128 0.67 2.09 1.80
CA PRO A 128 1.86 1.48 2.36
C PRO A 128 1.82 -0.05 2.44
N ALA A 129 0.67 -0.64 2.73
CA ALA A 129 0.52 -2.10 2.73
C ALA A 129 0.73 -2.72 1.34
N TYR A 130 0.31 -2.03 0.28
CA TYR A 130 0.54 -2.45 -1.09
C TYR A 130 2.03 -2.43 -1.45
N LEU A 131 2.72 -1.32 -1.15
CA LEU A 131 4.16 -1.19 -1.38
C LEU A 131 4.95 -2.25 -0.62
N ALA A 132 4.62 -2.51 0.65
CA ALA A 132 5.23 -3.58 1.43
C ALA A 132 5.00 -4.95 0.77
N GLY A 133 3.78 -5.21 0.30
CA GLY A 133 3.44 -6.45 -0.43
C GLY A 133 4.22 -6.61 -1.74
N LEU A 134 4.51 -5.52 -2.46
CA LEU A 134 5.37 -5.53 -3.64
C LEU A 134 6.82 -5.89 -3.27
N VAL A 135 7.40 -5.20 -2.27
CA VAL A 135 8.77 -5.40 -1.80
C VAL A 135 9.03 -6.85 -1.39
N GLU A 136 8.09 -7.45 -0.66
CA GLU A 136 8.18 -8.86 -0.27
C GLU A 136 8.05 -9.82 -1.46
N ALA A 137 7.27 -9.45 -2.48
CA ALA A 137 6.96 -10.30 -3.60
C ALA A 137 8.01 -10.30 -4.72
N ALA A 138 8.71 -9.18 -4.91
CA ALA A 138 9.65 -8.96 -6.00
C ALA A 138 10.95 -8.29 -5.49
N PRO A 139 11.68 -8.92 -4.55
CA PRO A 139 12.84 -8.30 -3.90
C PRO A 139 13.95 -8.03 -4.92
N GLY A 140 14.37 -6.76 -5.03
CA GLY A 140 15.44 -6.32 -5.94
C GLY A 140 15.03 -6.19 -7.40
N GLU A 141 13.74 -6.28 -7.71
CA GLU A 141 13.19 -6.23 -9.06
C GLU A 141 12.38 -4.95 -9.33
N LEU A 142 12.14 -4.13 -8.30
CA LEU A 142 11.15 -3.05 -8.30
C LEU A 142 11.76 -1.69 -8.66
N VAL A 143 11.03 -0.97 -9.51
CA VAL A 143 11.31 0.41 -9.91
C VAL A 143 10.04 1.21 -9.70
N GLY A 144 10.10 2.31 -8.96
CA GLY A 144 8.99 3.25 -8.82
C GLY A 144 9.22 4.48 -9.67
N VAL A 145 8.19 4.91 -10.40
CA VAL A 145 8.18 6.20 -11.10
C VAL A 145 6.98 7.03 -10.70
N ASP A 146 7.21 8.31 -10.40
CA ASP A 146 6.18 9.27 -10.02
C ASP A 146 6.68 10.71 -10.29
N LEU A 147 5.78 11.69 -10.33
CA LEU A 147 6.12 13.11 -10.35
C LEU A 147 6.62 13.59 -8.97
N ALA A 148 6.19 12.92 -7.90
CA ALA A 148 6.68 13.14 -6.55
C ALA A 148 7.77 12.14 -6.17
N HIS A 149 8.63 12.50 -5.21
CA HIS A 149 9.62 11.59 -4.66
C HIS A 149 9.18 11.05 -3.31
N ALA A 150 9.22 9.72 -3.15
CA ALA A 150 9.08 9.05 -1.87
C ALA A 150 10.18 7.99 -1.71
N GLU A 151 10.71 7.85 -0.50
CA GLU A 151 11.67 6.81 -0.15
C GLU A 151 10.94 5.50 0.16
N VAL A 152 11.14 4.48 -0.68
CA VAL A 152 10.55 3.15 -0.50
C VAL A 152 11.67 2.10 -0.51
N PRO A 153 11.96 1.46 0.63
CA PRO A 153 12.98 0.42 0.71
C PRO A 153 12.72 -0.70 -0.30
N GLY A 154 13.74 -1.05 -1.08
CA GLY A 154 13.65 -2.11 -2.09
C GLY A 154 13.23 -1.64 -3.49
N PHE A 155 12.92 -0.35 -3.67
CA PHE A 155 12.67 0.25 -4.97
C PHE A 155 13.92 0.99 -5.48
N GLU A 156 14.17 0.91 -6.79
CA GLU A 156 14.85 1.98 -7.52
C GLU A 156 13.82 3.10 -7.77
N THR A 157 14.01 4.29 -7.20
CA THR A 157 13.05 5.40 -7.31
C THR A 157 13.46 6.40 -8.38
N VAL A 158 12.50 6.81 -9.21
CA VAL A 158 12.70 7.72 -10.34
C VAL A 158 11.62 8.80 -10.32
N THR A 159 12.04 10.07 -10.31
CA THR A 159 11.11 11.19 -10.51
C THR A 159 11.00 11.50 -12.00
N ALA A 160 9.87 11.16 -12.63
CA ALA A 160 9.62 11.41 -14.05
C ALA A 160 8.12 11.36 -14.38
N ASP A 161 7.75 11.99 -15.49
CA ASP A 161 6.41 11.91 -16.06
C ASP A 161 6.24 10.56 -16.78
N ALA A 162 5.12 9.87 -16.54
CA ALA A 162 4.80 8.61 -17.21
C ALA A 162 4.64 8.73 -18.74
N ARG A 163 4.53 9.95 -19.27
CA ARG A 163 4.48 10.28 -20.70
C ARG A 163 5.87 10.40 -21.35
N ASP A 164 6.94 10.49 -20.57
CA ASP A 164 8.34 10.56 -21.02
C ASP A 164 9.28 9.88 -20.01
N LEU A 165 9.38 8.56 -20.09
CA LEU A 165 10.09 7.75 -19.12
C LEU A 165 11.58 7.66 -19.45
N PRO A 166 12.48 7.81 -18.45
CA PRO A 166 13.93 7.75 -18.65
C PRO A 166 14.46 6.32 -18.76
N PHE A 167 13.69 5.41 -19.36
CA PHE A 167 14.06 4.02 -19.60
C PHE A 167 14.26 3.77 -21.09
N VAL A 168 15.19 2.89 -21.41
CA VAL A 168 15.38 2.43 -22.79
C VAL A 168 14.21 1.55 -23.23
N ASP A 169 13.99 1.48 -24.54
CA ASP A 169 12.95 0.63 -25.14
C ASP A 169 13.07 -0.83 -24.68
N ALA A 170 11.93 -1.48 -24.43
CA ALA A 170 11.87 -2.90 -24.06
C ALA A 170 12.79 -3.31 -22.89
N SER A 171 12.87 -2.48 -21.86
CA SER A 171 13.67 -2.72 -20.64
C SER A 171 12.87 -3.22 -19.44
N ILE A 172 11.54 -3.16 -19.50
CA ILE A 172 10.64 -3.54 -18.40
C ILE A 172 9.93 -4.87 -18.70
N ASP A 173 9.95 -5.81 -17.75
CA ASP A 173 9.28 -7.10 -17.86
C ASP A 173 7.80 -7.02 -17.47
N GLN A 174 7.46 -6.19 -16.48
CA GLN A 174 6.08 -5.94 -16.08
C GLN A 174 5.88 -4.49 -15.64
N ILE A 175 4.76 -3.89 -16.05
CA ILE A 175 4.35 -2.56 -15.59
C ILE A 175 3.06 -2.70 -14.79
N LEU A 176 2.99 -1.97 -13.69
CA LEU A 176 1.85 -1.82 -12.81
C LEU A 176 1.38 -0.37 -12.92
N LEU A 177 0.13 -0.19 -13.32
CA LEU A 177 -0.53 1.09 -13.49
C LEU A 177 -1.85 1.04 -12.72
N VAL A 178 -1.74 1.17 -11.40
CA VAL A 178 -2.82 0.86 -10.45
C VAL A 178 -3.47 2.16 -9.98
N SER A 179 -4.71 2.40 -10.38
CA SER A 179 -5.45 3.66 -10.09
C SER A 179 -4.58 4.91 -10.30
N THR A 180 -3.96 5.00 -11.47
CA THR A 180 -3.02 6.08 -11.83
C THR A 180 -3.32 6.69 -13.20
N LEU A 181 -3.78 5.89 -14.17
CA LEU A 181 -4.02 6.34 -15.53
C LEU A 181 -5.03 7.50 -15.61
N GLU A 182 -6.04 7.47 -14.76
CA GLU A 182 -7.10 8.46 -14.61
C GLU A 182 -6.62 9.84 -14.16
N HIS A 183 -5.43 9.91 -13.55
CA HIS A 183 -4.81 11.14 -13.06
C HIS A 183 -3.82 11.74 -14.08
N ILE A 184 -3.41 10.99 -15.10
CA ILE A 184 -2.44 11.48 -16.09
C ILE A 184 -3.08 12.52 -17.01
N GLY A 185 -2.52 13.73 -17.01
CA GLY A 185 -3.07 14.88 -17.74
C GLY A 185 -4.26 15.55 -17.05
N ALA A 186 -4.56 15.17 -15.80
CA ALA A 186 -5.54 15.83 -14.94
C ALA A 186 -4.90 16.91 -14.06
N ASP A 187 -5.73 17.69 -13.38
CA ASP A 187 -5.27 18.73 -12.47
C ASP A 187 -4.85 18.11 -11.13
N ASN A 188 -3.54 17.95 -10.94
CA ASN A 188 -2.96 17.30 -9.76
C ASN A 188 -2.29 18.30 -8.79
N GLU A 189 -2.70 19.58 -8.77
CA GLU A 189 -2.19 20.58 -7.81
C GLU A 189 -2.24 20.09 -6.36
N LEU A 190 -3.27 19.31 -5.99
CA LEU A 190 -3.43 18.72 -4.66
C LEU A 190 -2.29 17.74 -4.28
N TYR A 191 -1.58 17.21 -5.27
CA TYR A 191 -0.44 16.31 -5.11
C TYR A 191 0.91 17.00 -5.38
N GLY A 192 0.90 18.33 -5.55
CA GLY A 192 2.10 19.14 -5.71
C GLY A 192 2.62 19.27 -7.15
N SER A 193 1.82 18.92 -8.16
CA SER A 193 2.14 19.21 -9.57
C SER A 193 1.63 20.58 -10.02
N ASP A 194 2.06 21.03 -11.19
CA ASP A 194 1.47 22.19 -11.87
C ASP A 194 0.03 21.87 -12.33
N THR A 195 -0.81 22.91 -12.48
CA THR A 195 -2.16 22.79 -13.05
C THR A 195 -2.06 22.28 -14.50
N GLU A 196 -2.69 21.15 -14.80
CA GLU A 196 -2.70 20.59 -16.15
C GLU A 196 -4.09 20.09 -16.55
N ARG A 197 -4.42 20.25 -17.85
CA ARG A 197 -5.54 19.58 -18.51
C ARG A 197 -5.10 19.16 -19.90
N ASP A 198 -4.63 17.93 -20.03
CA ASP A 198 -4.24 17.31 -21.30
C ASP A 198 -5.04 16.03 -21.52
N GLU A 199 -6.11 16.14 -22.32
CA GLU A 199 -6.97 15.00 -22.65
C GLU A 199 -6.24 13.90 -23.43
N SER A 200 -5.10 14.22 -24.06
CA SER A 200 -4.24 13.27 -24.76
C SER A 200 -3.22 12.58 -23.85
N GLY A 201 -3.08 13.05 -22.61
CA GLY A 201 -2.07 12.60 -21.65
C GLY A 201 -2.15 11.10 -21.37
N ARG A 202 -3.36 10.57 -21.18
CA ARG A 202 -3.59 9.12 -21.00
C ARG A 202 -3.06 8.29 -22.17
N PHE A 203 -3.31 8.73 -23.41
CA PHE A 203 -2.83 8.03 -24.60
C PHE A 203 -1.32 8.14 -24.77
N ALA A 204 -0.75 9.31 -24.47
CA ALA A 204 0.69 9.53 -24.48
C ALA A 204 1.41 8.61 -23.49
N ALA A 205 0.90 8.50 -22.26
CA ALA A 205 1.43 7.58 -21.26
C ALA A 205 1.31 6.12 -21.70
N LEU A 206 0.15 5.66 -22.20
CA LEU A 206 0.01 4.28 -22.69
C LEU A 206 0.99 3.95 -23.83
N ARG A 207 1.24 4.91 -24.74
CA ARG A 207 2.24 4.76 -25.80
C ARG A 207 3.65 4.66 -25.24
N GLU A 208 3.95 5.43 -24.21
CA GLU A 208 5.27 5.43 -23.56
C GLU A 208 5.51 4.17 -22.73
N LEU A 209 4.52 3.73 -21.95
CA LEU A 209 4.55 2.44 -21.25
C LEU A 209 4.74 1.29 -22.23
N ARG A 210 4.09 1.35 -23.41
CA ARG A 210 4.29 0.36 -24.47
C ARG A 210 5.72 0.36 -25.04
N ARG A 211 6.38 1.53 -25.12
CA ARG A 211 7.77 1.66 -25.60
C ARG A 211 8.75 0.96 -24.67
N VAL A 212 8.64 1.20 -23.36
CA VAL A 212 9.56 0.63 -22.35
C VAL A 212 9.25 -0.83 -22.03
N LEU A 213 8.02 -1.30 -22.26
CA LEU A 213 7.63 -2.70 -22.05
C LEU A 213 8.25 -3.65 -23.09
N ARG A 214 8.80 -4.77 -22.62
CA ARG A 214 9.29 -5.86 -23.47
C ARG A 214 8.18 -6.48 -24.33
N PRO A 215 8.49 -7.06 -25.50
CA PRO A 215 7.49 -7.73 -26.35
C PRO A 215 6.62 -8.78 -25.63
N ASP A 216 7.23 -9.57 -24.73
CA ASP A 216 6.54 -10.59 -23.92
C ASP A 216 6.20 -10.11 -22.49
N GLY A 217 6.37 -8.80 -22.26
CA GLY A 217 6.03 -8.15 -21.01
C GLY A 217 4.52 -8.02 -20.82
N SER A 218 4.11 -7.67 -19.62
CA SER A 218 2.71 -7.42 -19.30
C SER A 218 2.51 -6.07 -18.63
N LEU A 219 1.45 -5.38 -19.01
CA LEU A 219 0.94 -4.21 -18.31
C LEU A 219 -0.30 -4.65 -17.51
N LEU A 220 -0.28 -4.45 -16.20
CA LEU A 220 -1.43 -4.59 -15.32
C LEU A 220 -2.01 -3.20 -15.08
N VAL A 221 -3.28 -2.99 -15.45
CA VAL A 221 -3.97 -1.71 -15.28
C VAL A 221 -5.21 -1.91 -14.43
N THR A 222 -5.41 -1.01 -13.47
CA THR A 222 -6.70 -0.80 -12.83
C THR A 222 -7.09 0.66 -12.99
N VAL A 223 -8.38 0.89 -13.20
CA VAL A 223 -8.99 2.23 -13.26
C VAL A 223 -10.34 2.16 -12.56
N PRO A 224 -10.76 3.23 -11.87
CA PRO A 224 -12.08 3.31 -11.28
C PRO A 224 -13.13 3.34 -12.39
N LEU A 225 -14.14 2.45 -12.30
CA LEU A 225 -15.31 2.44 -13.18
C LEU A 225 -16.55 2.88 -12.41
N GLY A 226 -17.47 3.56 -13.07
CA GLY A 226 -18.78 3.92 -12.52
C GLY A 226 -19.49 4.92 -13.41
N GLU A 227 -20.28 5.83 -12.84
CA GLU A 227 -20.93 6.85 -13.66
C GLU A 227 -19.86 7.74 -14.32
N PRO A 228 -19.86 7.88 -15.66
CA PRO A 228 -18.80 8.62 -16.35
C PRO A 228 -18.77 10.09 -15.93
N GLY A 229 -17.59 10.57 -15.55
CA GLY A 229 -17.43 11.91 -15.00
C GLY A 229 -15.99 12.42 -15.09
N ASP A 230 -15.84 13.71 -15.35
CA ASP A 230 -14.59 14.45 -15.15
C ASP A 230 -14.71 15.21 -13.82
N HIS A 231 -13.98 14.74 -12.81
CA HIS A 231 -13.99 15.32 -11.47
C HIS A 231 -12.85 16.34 -11.26
N GLY A 232 -12.18 16.76 -12.34
CA GLY A 232 -11.05 17.68 -12.34
C GLY A 232 -9.72 17.00 -12.02
N TRP A 233 -9.66 16.30 -10.89
CA TRP A 233 -8.45 15.60 -10.42
C TRP A 233 -8.40 14.12 -10.85
N PHE A 234 -9.51 13.56 -11.33
CA PHE A 234 -9.56 12.22 -11.91
C PHE A 234 -10.74 12.08 -12.90
N ARG A 235 -10.63 11.14 -13.84
CA ARG A 235 -11.70 10.77 -14.79
C ARG A 235 -12.22 9.37 -14.49
N GLN A 236 -13.54 9.25 -14.35
CA GLN A 236 -14.23 7.97 -14.17
C GLN A 236 -14.78 7.49 -15.53
N ASP A 237 -14.44 6.26 -15.92
CA ASP A 237 -14.91 5.65 -17.18
C ASP A 237 -16.15 4.74 -16.93
N ASP A 238 -16.96 4.50 -17.97
CA ASP A 238 -18.18 3.66 -17.93
C ASP A 238 -17.85 2.15 -17.90
N ILE A 239 -18.87 1.31 -17.61
CA ILE A 239 -18.82 -0.16 -17.68
C ILE A 239 -18.89 -0.69 -19.13
#